data_AF-A0A956U775-F1
#
_entry.id   AF-A0A956U775-F1
#
_cell.length_a   1.000
_cell.length_b   1.000
_cell.length_c   1.000
_cell.angle_alpha   90.00
_cell.angle_beta   90.00
_cell.angle_gamma   90.00
#
_symmetry.space_group_name_H-M   'P 1'
#
loop_
_entity.id
_entity.type
_entity.pdbx_description
1 polymer ?
#
loop_
_entity_poly.entity_id
_entity_poly.type
_entity_poly.pdbx_seq_one_letter_code
_entity_poly.pdbx_strand_id
1 'polypeptide(L)' 'MEQIRYCMRCLTELTEESRKECFKCKRVTCSSRDCGIWAVTNRFWSCHVCVSEEIDALIDQHDNKLEPKEDGDLC' A
#
# COMPACT_ATOMS: atom_id res chain seq x y z
N MET A 1 11.68 9.93 -27.95
CA MET A 1 11.99 8.78 -27.08
C MET A 1 10.93 8.75 -26.00
N GLU A 2 10.09 7.72 -25.98
CA GLU A 2 9.01 7.57 -25.01
C GLU A 2 9.54 6.81 -23.77
N GLN A 3 9.36 7.36 -22.57
CA GLN A 3 9.78 6.68 -21.34
C GLN A 3 8.75 5.62 -20.96
N ILE A 4 9.03 4.36 -21.26
CA ILE A 4 8.25 3.22 -20.79
C ILE A 4 8.31 3.19 -19.25
N ARG A 5 7.16 3.17 -18.58
CA ARG A 5 7.07 3.10 -17.11
C ARG A 5 6.49 1.77 -16.68
N TYR A 6 7.19 1.08 -15.78
CA TYR A 6 6.77 -0.19 -15.20
C TYR A 6 6.07 0.03 -13.85
N CYS A 7 5.16 -0.87 -13.48
CA CYS A 7 4.60 -0.89 -12.14
C CYS A 7 5.70 -1.21 -11.11
N MET A 8 5.81 -0.41 -10.05
CA MET A 8 6.83 -0.64 -9.01
C MET A 8 6.70 -1.98 -8.27
N ARG A 9 5.52 -2.62 -8.28
CA ARG A 9 5.28 -3.89 -7.57
C ARG A 9 5.38 -5.09 -8.50
N CYS A 10 4.54 -5.16 -9.52
CA CYS A 10 4.49 -6.33 -10.41
C CYS A 10 5.42 -6.23 -11.62
N LEU A 11 6.14 -5.11 -11.80
CA LEU A 11 7.07 -4.86 -12.91
C LEU A 11 6.43 -5.00 -14.31
N THR A 12 5.10 -5.01 -14.38
CA THR A 12 4.37 -5.02 -15.66
C THR A 12 4.52 -3.68 -16.36
N GLU A 13 4.69 -3.73 -17.68
CA GLU A 13 4.70 -2.55 -18.53
C GLU A 13 3.33 -1.86 -18.48
N LEU A 14 3.32 -0.52 -18.35
CA LEU A 14 2.09 0.25 -18.20
C LEU A 14 1.83 1.12 -19.41
N THR A 15 0.60 1.02 -19.89
CA THR A 15 0.00 2.01 -20.79
C THR A 15 -0.32 3.30 -20.01
N GLU A 16 -0.55 4.40 -20.72
CA GLU A 16 -0.92 5.67 -20.09
C GLU A 16 -2.17 5.56 -19.20
N GLU A 17 -3.14 4.73 -19.60
CA GLU A 17 -4.40 4.55 -18.88
C GLU A 17 -4.23 3.73 -17.58
N SER A 18 -3.41 2.68 -17.62
CA SER A 18 -3.14 1.78 -16.49
C SER A 18 -2.12 2.36 -15.51
N ARG A 19 -1.38 3.39 -15.92
CA ARG A 19 -0.40 4.10 -15.10
C ARG A 19 -1.07 4.96 -14.03
N LYS A 20 -0.82 4.64 -12.75
CA LYS A 20 -1.23 5.44 -11.59
C LYS A 20 0.00 5.91 -10.82
N GLU A 21 -0.05 7.10 -10.26
CA GLU A 21 1.04 7.64 -9.43
C GLU A 21 0.62 7.57 -7.96
N CYS A 22 1.48 6.99 -7.12
CA CYS A 22 1.25 6.98 -5.69
C CYS A 22 1.39 8.40 -5.11
N PHE A 23 0.38 8.87 -4.41
CA PHE A 23 0.35 10.19 -3.81
C PHE A 23 1.53 10.43 -2.85
N LYS A 24 1.85 9.42 -2.02
CA LYS A 24 2.88 9.47 -0.97
C LYS A 24 4.31 9.42 -1.51
N CYS A 25 4.69 8.35 -2.23
CA CYS A 25 6.08 8.15 -2.68
C CYS A 25 6.36 8.59 -4.12
N LYS A 26 5.36 9.10 -4.86
CA LYS A 26 5.45 9.54 -6.27
C LYS A 26 5.94 8.45 -7.24
N ARG A 27 6.00 7.20 -6.81
CA ARG A 27 6.32 6.06 -7.67
C ARG A 27 5.11 5.64 -8.48
N VAL A 28 5.39 5.09 -9.66
CA VAL A 28 4.37 4.59 -10.57
C VAL A 28 3.92 3.19 -10.16
N THR A 29 2.61 2.98 -10.13
CA THR A 29 1.96 1.70 -9.91
C THR A 29 0.89 1.46 -10.97
N CYS A 30 0.36 0.23 -11.05
CA CYS A 30 -0.74 -0.09 -11.94
C CYS A 30 -2.08 0.06 -11.23
N SER A 31 -3.17 0.15 -11.98
CA SER A 31 -4.53 0.20 -11.45
C SER A 31 -5.03 -1.12 -10.84
N SER A 32 -4.22 -2.19 -10.86
CA SER A 32 -4.58 -3.43 -10.20
C SER A 32 -4.68 -3.22 -8.68
N ARG A 33 -5.72 -3.80 -8.08
CA ARG A 33 -5.95 -3.80 -6.63
C ARG A 33 -4.76 -4.36 -5.85
N ASP A 34 -4.02 -5.29 -6.44
CA ASP A 34 -2.82 -5.87 -5.83
C ASP A 34 -1.65 -4.88 -5.79
N CYS A 35 -1.62 -3.86 -6.64
CA CYS A 35 -0.47 -2.96 -6.75
C CYS A 35 -0.75 -1.55 -6.23
N GLY A 36 -2.01 -1.12 -6.27
CA GLY A 36 -2.44 0.17 -5.78
C GLY A 36 -3.87 0.12 -5.27
N ILE A 37 -4.19 1.09 -4.42
CA ILE A 37 -5.52 1.28 -3.85
C ILE A 37 -5.95 2.72 -4.17
N TRP A 38 -7.19 2.84 -4.64
CA TRP A 38 -7.84 4.13 -4.84
C TRP A 38 -8.56 4.56 -3.56
N ALA A 39 -8.09 5.64 -2.95
CA ALA A 39 -8.72 6.23 -1.78
C ALA A 39 -9.91 7.10 -2.21
N VAL A 40 -11.13 6.57 -2.07
CA VAL A 40 -12.36 7.25 -2.51
C VAL A 40 -12.58 8.59 -1.79
N THR A 41 -12.30 8.64 -0.48
CA THR A 41 -12.55 9.81 0.38
C THR A 41 -11.78 11.05 -0.09
N ASN A 42 -10.52 10.88 -0.49
CA ASN A 42 -9.61 11.97 -0.84
C ASN A 42 -9.23 11.96 -2.33
N ARG A 43 -9.83 11.06 -3.13
CA ARG A 43 -9.63 10.91 -4.57
C ARG A 43 -8.16 10.84 -4.99
N PHE A 44 -7.36 10.00 -4.32
CA PHE A 44 -5.96 9.77 -4.69
C PHE A 44 -5.62 8.29 -4.80
N TRP A 45 -4.57 7.98 -5.55
CA TRP A 45 -3.98 6.65 -5.61
C TRP A 45 -2.85 6.51 -4.60
N SER A 46 -2.83 5.38 -3.88
CA SER A 46 -1.68 4.95 -3.08
C SER A 46 -1.18 3.61 -3.59
N CYS A 47 0.15 3.41 -3.64
CA CYS A 47 0.69 2.08 -3.90
C CYS A 47 0.50 1.20 -2.66
N HIS A 48 0.40 -0.11 -2.86
CA HIS A 48 0.18 -1.04 -1.77
C HIS A 48 1.31 -1.02 -0.74
N VAL A 49 2.57 -0.78 -1.15
CA VAL A 49 3.71 -0.68 -0.22
C VAL A 49 3.46 0.40 0.83
N CYS A 50 3.11 1.61 0.38
CA CYS A 50 2.83 2.72 1.30
C CYS A 50 1.61 2.49 2.20
N VAL A 51 0.61 1.73 1.72
CA VAL A 51 -0.56 1.38 2.54
C VAL A 51 -0.21 0.31 3.57
N SER A 52 0.59 -0.70 3.20
CA SER A 52 1.07 -1.73 4.14
C SER A 52 1.87 -1.13 5.28
N GLU A 53 2.81 -0.21 4.98
CA GLU A 53 3.59 0.47 6.01
C GLU A 53 2.71 1.25 7.00
N GLU A 54 1.57 1.80 6.55
CA GLU A 54 0.61 2.49 7.43
C GLU A 54 -0.18 1.50 8.28
N ILE A 55 -0.56 0.35 7.73
CA ILE A 55 -1.25 -0.71 8.49
C ILE A 55 -0.30 -1.30 9.53
N ASP A 56 0.94 -1.61 9.16
CA ASP A 56 1.95 -2.17 10.07
C ASP A 56 2.24 -1.20 11.23
N ALA A 57 2.35 0.10 10.95
CA ALA A 57 2.51 1.12 11.98
C ALA A 57 1.29 1.25 12.92
N LEU A 58 0.07 0.98 12.42
CA LEU A 58 -1.14 0.96 13.25
C LEU A 58 -1.23 -0.32 14.09
N ILE A 59 -0.70 -1.45 13.60
CA ILE A 59 -0.60 -2.71 14.34
C ILE A 59 0.45 -2.60 15.45
N ASP A 60 1.63 -2.02 15.16
CA ASP A 60 2.71 -1.82 16.14
C ASP A 60 2.29 -0.94 17.34
N GLN A 61 1.32 -0.04 17.13
CA GLN A 61 0.71 0.74 18.21
C GLN A 61 -0.16 -0.09 19.18
N HIS A 62 -0.58 -1.30 18.80
CA HIS A 62 -1.31 -2.22 19.65
C HIS A 62 -0.43 -3.19 20.45
N ASP A 63 0.84 -3.38 20.07
CA ASP A 63 1.80 -4.24 20.79
C ASP A 63 2.51 -3.51 21.95
N ASN A 64 2.32 -2.19 22.12
CA ASN A 64 2.93 -1.39 23.20
C ASN A 64 2.11 -1.33 24.51
N LYS A 65 1.28 -2.35 24.81
CA LYS A 65 0.73 -2.63 26.16
C LYS A 65 0.40 -4.12 26.39
N LEU A 66 1.13 -5.05 25.77
CA LEU A 66 1.13 -6.43 26.25
C LEU A 66 2.11 -6.53 27.42
N GLU A 67 1.68 -6.08 28.60
CA GLU A 67 2.15 -6.75 29.81
C GLU A 67 1.81 -8.23 29.65
N PRO A 68 2.73 -9.17 29.93
CA PRO A 68 2.43 -10.59 29.87
C PRO A 68 1.30 -10.86 30.87
N LYS A 69 0.07 -11.02 30.37
CA LYS A 69 -0.98 -11.68 31.14
C LYS A 69 -0.70 -13.17 31.04
N GLU A 70 -0.14 -13.68 32.14
CA GLU A 70 -0.21 -15.09 32.49
C GLU A 70 -1.68 -15.56 32.40
N ASP A 71 -1.83 -16.76 31.85
CA ASP A 71 -3.04 -17.58 31.73
C ASP A 71 -4.18 -17.14 30.79
N GLY A 72 -4.36 -17.95 29.74
CA GLY A 72 -5.58 -18.75 29.62
C GLY A 72 -6.83 -18.10 29.00
N ASP A 73 -7.34 -18.78 27.98
CA ASP A 73 -8.70 -18.73 27.42
C ASP A 73 -9.09 -17.65 26.38
N LEU A 74 -9.20 -18.19 25.15
CA LEU A 74 -10.32 -18.09 24.19
C LEU A 74 -10.32 -17.00 23.10
N CYS A 75 -10.09 -17.54 21.90
CA CYS A 75 -10.52 -17.22 20.52
C CYS A 75 -10.30 -15.82 19.95
#